data_AF-A0A7V6VQJ7-F1
#
_entry.id   AF-A0A7V6VQJ7-F1
#
_cell.length_a   1.000
_cell.length_b   1.000
_cell.length_c   1.000
_cell.angle_alpha   90.00
_cell.angle_beta   90.00
_cell.angle_gamma   90.00
#
_symmetry.space_group_name_H-M   'P 1'
#
loop_
_entity.id
_entity.type
_entity.pdbx_description
1 polymer ?
#
loop_
_entity_poly.entity_id
_entity_poly.type
_entity_poly.pdbx_seq_one_letter_code
_entity_poly.pdbx_strand_id
1 'polypeptide(L)'
;MSNPHAPVGVSNRHLHIDQKTLDTLFGEGYVLTNMKDLSQPGQYACEEKVEVVGPKGSLTMRILGPVRSRTQVEISISDSFTLGVPAMIRNSGNVEGTPGAILRGPKGEVEISEGVIVAARHMHLHTSDAERFGIRDKDIVKLCSNGDRAVVF
;
A
#
# COMPACT_ATOMS: atom_id res chain seq x y z
N MET A 1 -16.79 19.97 23.82
CA MET A 1 -16.51 19.96 22.37
C MET A 1 -16.41 18.50 21.95
N SER A 2 -17.13 18.04 20.94
CA SER A 2 -16.98 16.67 20.45
C SER A 2 -15.61 16.52 19.80
N ASN A 3 -14.85 15.50 20.21
CA ASN A 3 -13.58 15.21 19.54
C ASN A 3 -13.84 14.84 18.08
N PRO A 4 -13.00 15.30 17.14
CA PRO A 4 -13.12 14.89 15.75
C PRO A 4 -12.93 13.38 15.63
N HIS A 5 -13.79 12.73 14.84
CA HIS A 5 -13.70 11.31 14.53
C HIS A 5 -13.23 11.13 13.09
N ALA A 6 -12.29 10.21 12.88
CA ALA A 6 -11.83 9.81 11.56
C ALA A 6 -12.23 8.35 11.28
N PRO A 7 -12.74 8.03 10.08
CA PRO A 7 -12.99 6.64 9.70
C PRO A 7 -11.67 5.87 9.61
N VAL A 8 -11.72 4.56 9.92
CA VAL A 8 -10.55 3.68 9.87
C VAL A 8 -10.52 2.92 8.54
N GLY A 9 -9.42 3.06 7.80
CA GLY A 9 -9.09 2.19 6.67
C GLY A 9 -8.17 1.05 7.13
N VAL A 10 -8.49 -0.18 6.73
CA VAL A 10 -7.66 -1.36 7.02
C VAL A 10 -7.09 -1.89 5.70
N SER A 11 -5.76 -1.83 5.57
CA SER A 11 -5.05 -2.33 4.39
C SER A 11 -4.55 -3.75 4.65
N ASN A 12 -4.92 -4.68 3.77
CA ASN A 12 -4.21 -5.95 3.64
C ASN A 12 -3.00 -5.76 2.71
N ARG A 13 -2.14 -6.78 2.58
CA ARG A 13 -1.03 -6.77 1.63
C ARG A 13 -1.52 -6.50 0.21
N HIS A 14 -0.84 -5.60 -0.49
CA HIS A 14 -1.21 -5.16 -1.83
C HIS A 14 0.01 -4.54 -2.54
N LEU A 15 -0.13 -4.24 -3.82
CA LEU A 15 0.86 -3.47 -4.56
C LEU A 15 0.22 -2.35 -5.38
N HIS A 16 0.99 -1.28 -5.56
CA HIS A 16 0.84 -0.33 -6.64
C HIS A 16 1.84 -0.67 -7.74
N ILE A 17 1.47 -0.44 -8.99
CA ILE A 17 2.26 -0.90 -10.14
C ILE A 17 2.44 0.23 -11.14
N ASP A 18 3.59 0.27 -11.80
CA ASP A 18 3.80 1.12 -12.98
C ASP A 18 3.39 0.41 -14.28
N GLN A 19 3.20 1.18 -15.36
CA GLN A 19 2.72 0.61 -16.63
C GLN A 19 3.69 -0.42 -17.21
N LYS A 20 5.01 -0.20 -17.11
CA LYS A 20 6.02 -1.09 -17.68
C LYS A 20 5.99 -2.46 -17.00
N THR A 21 5.89 -2.49 -15.68
CA THR A 21 5.75 -3.73 -14.92
C THR A 21 4.39 -4.38 -15.22
N LEU A 22 3.30 -3.60 -15.27
CA LEU A 22 1.98 -4.12 -15.63
C LEU A 22 1.99 -4.84 -16.98
N ASP A 23 2.57 -4.19 -18.00
CA ASP A 23 2.68 -4.72 -19.35
C ASP A 23 3.47 -6.03 -19.39
N THR A 24 4.55 -6.13 -18.60
CA THR A 24 5.35 -7.36 -18.53
C THR A 24 4.58 -8.50 -17.86
N LEU A 25 3.83 -8.21 -16.80
CA LEU A 25 3.13 -9.21 -16.01
C LEU A 25 1.82 -9.69 -16.64
N PHE A 26 1.13 -8.82 -17.41
CA PHE A 26 -0.23 -9.07 -17.93
C PHE A 26 -0.35 -8.94 -19.45
N GLY A 27 0.63 -8.37 -20.15
CA GLY A 27 0.66 -8.18 -21.60
C GLY A 27 0.75 -6.70 -22.00
N GLU A 28 1.35 -6.42 -23.16
CA GLU A 28 1.56 -5.04 -23.63
C GLU A 28 0.25 -4.25 -23.76
N GLY A 29 0.21 -3.04 -23.19
CA GLY A 29 -0.95 -2.15 -23.22
C GLY A 29 -2.09 -2.57 -22.30
N TYR A 30 -1.81 -3.41 -21.29
CA TYR A 30 -2.84 -3.90 -20.39
C TYR A 30 -3.43 -2.77 -19.54
N VAL A 31 -4.75 -2.81 -19.34
CA VAL A 31 -5.50 -1.85 -18.52
C VAL A 31 -6.09 -2.59 -17.32
N LEU A 32 -5.82 -2.06 -16.12
CA LEU A 32 -6.34 -2.61 -14.86
C LEU A 32 -7.86 -2.64 -14.83
N THR A 33 -8.43 -3.73 -14.34
CA THR A 33 -9.88 -3.90 -14.20
C THR A 33 -10.33 -3.43 -12.82
N ASN A 34 -11.11 -2.35 -12.74
CA ASN A 34 -11.66 -1.88 -11.46
C ASN A 34 -12.67 -2.90 -10.90
N MET A 35 -12.37 -3.44 -9.71
CA MET A 35 -13.27 -4.30 -8.94
C MET A 35 -14.10 -3.49 -7.95
N LYS A 36 -13.47 -2.54 -7.24
CA LYS A 36 -14.12 -1.77 -6.17
C LYS A 36 -13.36 -0.48 -5.87
N ASP A 37 -14.08 0.65 -5.85
CA ASP A 37 -13.55 1.94 -5.42
C ASP A 37 -13.18 1.95 -3.93
N LEU A 38 -12.08 2.65 -3.62
CA LEU A 38 -11.60 2.89 -2.25
C LEU A 38 -12.09 4.25 -1.74
N SER A 39 -11.85 4.54 -0.46
CA SER A 39 -12.24 5.81 0.18
C SER A 39 -11.55 7.02 -0.42
N GLN A 40 -10.31 6.87 -0.88
CA GLN A 40 -9.54 7.93 -1.50
C GLN A 40 -10.02 8.15 -2.95
N PRO A 41 -10.38 9.38 -3.35
CA PRO A 41 -10.88 9.66 -4.69
C PRO A 41 -9.96 9.12 -5.79
N GLY A 42 -10.55 8.36 -6.72
CA GLY A 42 -9.85 7.78 -7.87
C GLY A 42 -8.97 6.55 -7.57
N GLN A 43 -8.84 6.12 -6.32
CA GLN A 43 -8.15 4.88 -5.98
C GLN A 43 -9.13 3.69 -6.00
N TYR A 44 -8.69 2.54 -6.52
CA TYR A 44 -9.54 1.36 -6.61
C TYR A 44 -8.76 0.06 -6.41
N ALA A 45 -9.43 -0.96 -5.88
CA ALA A 45 -8.94 -2.33 -5.89
C ALA A 45 -9.21 -2.94 -7.28
N CYS A 46 -8.21 -3.61 -7.84
CA CYS A 46 -8.32 -4.22 -9.16
C CYS A 46 -8.58 -5.73 -9.05
N GLU A 47 -9.13 -6.36 -10.09
CA GLU A 47 -9.29 -7.83 -10.13
C GLU A 47 -7.95 -8.56 -10.12
N GLU A 48 -6.94 -7.91 -10.68
CA GLU A 48 -5.61 -8.46 -10.86
C GLU A 48 -4.88 -8.70 -9.54
N LYS A 49 -4.18 -9.83 -9.51
CA LYS A 49 -3.30 -10.23 -8.42
C LYS A 49 -1.96 -10.71 -8.98
N VAL A 50 -0.91 -10.47 -8.22
CA VAL A 50 0.47 -10.83 -8.56
C VAL A 50 1.03 -11.66 -7.41
N GLU A 51 1.80 -12.69 -7.74
CA GLU A 51 2.60 -13.40 -6.75
C GLU A 51 3.88 -12.59 -6.48
N VAL A 52 4.08 -12.19 -5.23
CA VAL A 52 5.31 -11.55 -4.76
C VAL A 52 6.18 -12.61 -4.12
N VAL A 53 7.35 -12.85 -4.70
CA VAL A 53 8.31 -13.88 -4.30
C VAL A 53 9.51 -13.21 -3.65
N GLY A 54 9.74 -13.55 -2.38
CA GLY A 54 10.96 -13.19 -1.65
C GLY A 54 11.89 -14.39 -1.47
N PRO A 55 13.06 -14.20 -0.81
CA PRO A 55 14.06 -15.25 -0.65
C PRO A 55 13.58 -16.53 0.05
N LYS A 56 12.56 -16.44 0.92
CA LYS A 56 12.08 -17.56 1.74
C LYS A 56 10.76 -18.16 1.25
N GLY A 57 9.95 -17.39 0.53
CA GLY A 57 8.63 -17.82 0.12
C GLY A 57 7.89 -16.74 -0.67
N SER A 58 6.63 -16.98 -0.96
CA SER A 58 5.81 -16.10 -1.78
C SER A 58 4.43 -15.83 -1.18
N LEU A 59 3.82 -14.73 -1.61
CA LEU A 59 2.48 -14.31 -1.24
C LEU A 59 1.77 -13.71 -2.44
N THR A 60 0.52 -14.11 -2.70
CA THR A 60 -0.32 -13.45 -3.70
C THR A 60 -0.92 -12.17 -3.14
N MET A 61 -0.78 -11.06 -3.87
CA MET A 61 -1.21 -9.72 -3.47
C MET A 61 -2.07 -9.07 -4.55
N ARG A 62 -3.02 -8.23 -4.14
CA ARG A 62 -3.91 -7.49 -5.04
C ARG A 62 -3.25 -6.21 -5.56
N ILE A 63 -3.50 -5.85 -6.82
CA ILE A 63 -3.10 -4.55 -7.36
C ILE A 63 -4.12 -3.47 -6.96
N LEU A 64 -3.64 -2.33 -6.50
CA LEU A 64 -4.43 -1.11 -6.33
C LEU A 64 -4.11 -0.11 -7.43
N GLY A 65 -5.15 0.29 -8.15
CA GLY A 65 -5.10 1.25 -9.23
C GLY A 65 -5.36 2.69 -8.78
N PRO A 66 -5.08 3.68 -9.65
CA PRO A 66 -4.56 3.51 -11.01
C PRO A 66 -3.06 3.16 -11.02
N VAL A 67 -2.52 2.89 -12.21
CA VAL A 67 -1.07 2.76 -12.38
C VAL A 67 -0.35 4.02 -11.86
N ARG A 68 0.81 3.82 -11.24
CA ARG A 68 1.64 4.90 -10.69
C ARG A 68 2.91 5.05 -11.50
N SER A 69 3.71 6.06 -11.18
CA SER A 69 5.04 6.25 -11.78
C SER A 69 6.04 5.18 -11.34
N ARG A 70 5.75 4.43 -10.28
CA ARG A 70 6.65 3.46 -9.68
C ARG A 70 5.89 2.32 -9.00
N THR A 71 6.38 1.11 -9.18
CA THR A 71 5.91 -0.09 -8.46
C THR A 71 6.30 -0.06 -6.97
N GLN A 72 5.36 -0.40 -6.10
CA GLN A 72 5.52 -0.45 -4.64
C GLN A 72 4.69 -1.59 -4.06
N VAL A 73 5.28 -2.38 -3.16
CA VAL A 73 4.62 -3.49 -2.48
C VAL A 73 4.47 -3.14 -1.00
N GLU A 74 3.24 -3.18 -0.50
CA GLU A 74 2.93 -2.90 0.90
C GLU A 74 2.58 -4.21 1.63
N ILE A 75 3.34 -4.51 2.68
CA ILE A 75 3.24 -5.75 3.45
C ILE A 75 3.09 -5.48 4.94
N SER A 76 2.63 -6.47 5.69
CA SER A 76 2.74 -6.44 7.16
C SER A 76 4.13 -6.86 7.64
N ILE A 77 4.45 -6.58 8.91
CA ILE A 77 5.65 -7.13 9.56
C ILE A 77 5.64 -8.66 9.47
N SER A 78 4.49 -9.30 9.69
CA SER A 78 4.37 -10.77 9.61
C SER A 78 4.66 -11.30 8.21
N ASP A 79 4.19 -10.62 7.17
CA ASP A 79 4.45 -11.01 5.78
C ASP A 79 5.94 -10.95 5.43
N SER A 80 6.71 -10.04 6.04
CA SER A 80 8.15 -9.92 5.81
C SER A 80 8.89 -11.19 6.24
N PHE A 81 8.43 -11.87 7.30
CA PHE A 81 8.98 -13.16 7.73
C PHE A 81 8.64 -14.32 6.79
N THR A 82 7.50 -14.25 6.09
CA THR A 82 7.12 -15.23 5.08
C THR A 82 7.95 -15.04 3.81
N LEU A 83 8.08 -13.80 3.35
CA LEU A 83 8.87 -13.47 2.17
C LEU A 83 10.38 -13.62 2.43
N GLY A 84 10.83 -13.46 3.67
CA GLY A 84 12.25 -13.48 4.01
C GLY A 84 12.96 -12.17 3.67
N VAL A 85 12.27 -11.03 3.83
CA VAL A 85 12.81 -9.68 3.60
C VAL A 85 12.83 -8.86 4.88
N PRO A 86 13.77 -7.91 5.03
CA PRO A 86 13.76 -6.96 6.15
C PRO A 86 12.44 -6.18 6.24
N ALA A 87 11.87 -6.06 7.44
CA ALA A 87 10.70 -5.22 7.69
C ALA A 87 11.09 -3.75 7.75
N MET A 88 10.87 -2.99 6.67
CA MET A 88 11.17 -1.55 6.63
C MET A 88 9.90 -0.71 6.66
N ILE A 89 9.63 -0.03 7.79
CA ILE A 89 8.46 0.84 7.94
C ILE A 89 8.69 2.14 7.17
N ARG A 90 7.81 2.45 6.20
CA ARG A 90 7.92 3.64 5.34
C ARG A 90 6.56 4.26 5.04
N ASN A 91 6.57 5.55 4.70
CA ASN A 91 5.43 6.20 4.06
C ASN A 91 5.35 5.77 2.59
N SER A 92 4.14 5.72 2.04
CA SER A 92 3.91 5.45 0.62
C SER A 92 4.73 6.43 -0.25
N GLY A 93 5.40 5.92 -1.27
CA GLY A 93 6.32 6.66 -2.14
C GLY A 93 7.78 6.72 -1.65
N ASN A 94 8.07 6.47 -0.36
CA ASN A 94 9.43 6.45 0.18
C ASN A 94 10.03 5.03 0.14
N VAL A 95 10.42 4.60 -1.07
CA VAL A 95 10.91 3.23 -1.33
C VAL A 95 12.43 3.11 -1.49
N GLU A 96 13.18 4.21 -1.42
CA GLU A 96 14.64 4.17 -1.61
C GLU A 96 15.33 3.33 -0.53
N GLY A 97 16.24 2.45 -0.96
CA GLY A 97 17.01 1.57 -0.07
C GLY A 97 16.15 0.50 0.62
N THR A 98 14.94 0.24 0.10
CA THR A 98 14.08 -0.83 0.60
C THR A 98 14.38 -2.14 -0.11
N PRO A 99 13.98 -3.30 0.47
CA PRO A 99 14.16 -4.57 -0.20
C PRO A 99 13.40 -4.66 -1.53
N GLY A 100 13.94 -5.48 -2.42
CA GLY A 100 13.29 -5.92 -3.64
C GLY A 100 12.46 -7.19 -3.47
N ALA A 101 11.89 -7.65 -4.59
CA ALA A 101 11.19 -8.93 -4.73
C ALA A 101 11.06 -9.29 -6.21
N ILE A 102 10.73 -10.55 -6.50
CA ILE A 102 10.28 -10.95 -7.84
C ILE A 102 8.75 -10.88 -7.86
N LEU A 103 8.21 -10.20 -8.86
CA LEU A 103 6.78 -10.09 -9.12
C LEU A 103 6.43 -11.05 -10.27
N ARG A 104 5.55 -12.01 -10.03
CA ARG A 104 5.10 -12.98 -11.04
C ARG A 104 3.62 -12.79 -11.37
N GLY A 105 3.36 -12.53 -12.65
CA GLY A 105 2.03 -12.42 -13.23
C GLY A 105 1.76 -13.54 -14.24
N PRO A 106 0.59 -13.54 -14.88
CA PRO A 106 0.19 -14.58 -15.84
C PRO A 106 1.00 -14.60 -17.15
N LYS A 107 1.71 -13.52 -17.50
CA LYS A 107 2.46 -13.39 -18.76
C LYS A 107 3.97 -13.27 -18.58
N GLY A 108 4.45 -13.07 -17.36
CA GLY A 108 5.88 -12.87 -17.11
C GLY A 108 6.21 -12.59 -15.66
N GLU A 109 7.50 -12.32 -15.44
CA GLU A 109 8.06 -11.98 -14.14
C GLU A 109 8.93 -10.72 -14.24
N VAL A 110 8.96 -9.92 -13.17
CA VAL A 110 9.80 -8.73 -13.04
C VAL A 110 10.49 -8.77 -11.69
N GLU A 111 11.81 -8.68 -11.68
CA GLU A 111 12.57 -8.41 -10.46
C GLU A 111 12.61 -6.90 -10.20
N ILE A 112 12.13 -6.49 -9.04
CA ILE A 112 12.31 -5.12 -8.52
C ILE A 112 13.46 -5.13 -7.51
N SER A 113 14.43 -4.22 -7.66
CA SER A 113 15.56 -4.12 -6.74
C SER A 113 15.22 -3.44 -5.42
N GLU A 114 14.18 -2.59 -5.42
CA GLU A 114 13.61 -1.92 -4.26
C GLU A 114 12.10 -1.68 -4.50
N GLY A 115 11.34 -1.49 -3.42
CA GLY A 115 9.90 -1.23 -3.51
C GLY A 115 9.05 -1.92 -2.43
N VAL A 116 9.61 -2.84 -1.65
CA VAL A 116 8.87 -3.58 -0.62
C VAL A 116 8.94 -2.86 0.72
N ILE A 117 7.78 -2.46 1.25
CA ILE A 117 7.68 -1.69 2.50
C ILE A 117 6.65 -2.28 3.46
N VAL A 118 6.87 -2.04 4.75
CA VAL A 118 5.79 -2.09 5.74
C VAL A 118 5.15 -0.71 5.80
N ALA A 119 3.85 -0.62 5.49
CA ALA A 119 3.17 0.66 5.45
C ALA A 119 3.11 1.33 6.83
N ALA A 120 3.65 2.55 6.94
CA ALA A 120 3.48 3.39 8.12
C ALA A 120 2.02 3.86 8.22
N ARG A 121 1.46 3.82 9.45
CA ARG A 121 0.14 4.40 9.71
C ARG A 121 0.15 5.89 9.41
N HIS A 122 -0.89 6.37 8.73
CA HIS A 122 -1.07 7.76 8.39
C HIS A 122 -2.56 8.09 8.32
N MET A 123 -2.89 9.37 8.31
CA MET A 123 -4.25 9.87 8.17
C MET A 123 -4.31 10.80 6.97
N HIS A 124 -5.29 10.57 6.11
CA HIS A 124 -5.62 11.53 5.07
C HIS A 124 -6.70 12.48 5.59
N LEU A 125 -6.50 13.78 5.42
CA LEU A 125 -7.49 14.80 5.72
C LEU A 125 -7.72 15.65 4.47
N HIS A 126 -8.98 16.03 4.23
CA HIS A 126 -9.26 17.11 3.31
C HIS A 126 -8.76 18.44 3.91
N THR A 127 -8.39 19.41 3.07
CA THR A 127 -7.84 20.68 3.53
C THR A 127 -8.78 21.44 4.47
N SER A 128 -10.09 21.38 4.21
CA SER A 128 -11.11 21.95 5.10
C SER A 128 -11.20 21.26 6.46
N ASP A 129 -10.97 19.95 6.53
CA ASP A 129 -10.97 19.22 7.80
C ASP A 129 -9.70 19.53 8.59
N ALA A 130 -8.56 19.61 7.90
CA ALA A 130 -7.29 20.02 8.49
C ALA A 130 -7.39 21.42 9.13
N GLU A 131 -7.99 22.39 8.41
CA GLU A 131 -8.26 23.74 8.93
C GLU A 131 -9.20 23.71 10.14
N ARG A 132 -10.32 22.99 10.04
CA ARG A 132 -11.29 22.84 11.14
C ARG A 132 -10.68 22.22 12.39
N PHE A 133 -9.73 21.31 12.24
CA PHE A 133 -9.05 20.64 13.36
C PHE A 133 -7.79 21.36 13.82
N GLY A 134 -7.37 22.42 13.13
CA GLY A 134 -6.12 23.13 13.42
C GLY A 134 -4.86 22.30 13.17
N ILE A 135 -4.93 21.35 12.24
CA ILE A 135 -3.85 20.43 11.88
C ILE A 135 -3.24 20.86 10.55
N ARG A 136 -1.93 20.73 10.39
CA ARG A 136 -1.18 21.00 9.15
C ARG A 136 -0.61 19.72 8.57
N ASP A 137 -0.25 19.77 7.29
CA ASP A 137 0.44 18.65 6.64
C ASP A 137 1.71 18.27 7.44
N LYS A 138 1.89 16.95 7.63
CA LYS A 138 2.98 16.32 8.42
C LYS A 138 2.97 16.55 9.93
N ASP A 139 1.94 17.19 10.49
CA ASP A 139 1.80 17.21 11.94
C ASP A 139 1.64 15.79 12.50
N ILE A 140 2.30 15.53 13.64
CA ILE A 140 2.15 14.26 14.36
C ILE A 140 0.98 14.41 15.33
N VAL A 141 -0.03 13.55 15.17
CA VAL A 141 -1.23 13.54 16.01
C VAL A 141 -1.34 12.23 16.78
N LYS A 142 -2.09 12.27 17.88
CA LYS A 142 -2.48 11.07 18.63
C LYS A 142 -3.89 10.66 18.24
N LEU A 143 -4.09 9.38 17.94
CA LEU A 143 -5.42 8.83 17.66
C LEU A 143 -5.78 7.78 18.70
N CYS A 144 -6.90 7.99 19.38
CA CYS A 144 -7.44 7.06 20.36
C CYS A 144 -8.51 6.17 19.71
N SER A 145 -8.37 4.86 19.81
CA SER A 145 -9.45 3.91 19.50
C SER A 145 -10.29 3.60 20.75
N ASN A 146 -11.53 3.15 20.55
CA ASN A 146 -12.45 2.76 21.62
C ASN A 146 -12.66 1.24 21.64
N GLY A 147 -13.28 0.72 22.71
CA GLY A 147 -13.63 -0.70 22.87
C GLY A 147 -12.59 -1.51 23.65
N ASP A 148 -12.75 -2.84 23.67
CA ASP A 148 -11.99 -3.75 24.56
C ASP A 148 -10.47 -3.75 24.32
N ARG A 149 -10.04 -3.35 23.12
CA ARG A 149 -8.62 -3.22 22.73
C ARG A 149 -8.26 -1.79 22.36
N ALA A 150 -8.81 -0.83 23.09
CA ALA A 150 -8.50 0.59 22.94
C ALA A 150 -7.00 0.85 23.10
N VAL A 151 -6.45 1.64 22.19
CA VAL A 151 -5.05 2.09 22.21
C VAL A 151 -4.96 3.54 21.74
N VAL A 152 -3.87 4.20 22.12
CA VAL A 152 -3.48 5.50 21.56
C VAL A 152 -2.30 5.27 20.63
N PHE A 153 -2.51 5.55 19.34
CA PHE A 153 -1.48 5.58 18.32
C PHE A 153 -0.74 6.91 18.32
#